data_AF-A0A2T5ME70-F1
#
_entry.id   AF-A0A2T5ME70-F1
#
_cell.length_a   1.000
_cell.length_b   1.000
_cell.length_c   1.000
_cell.angle_alpha   90.00
_cell.angle_beta   90.00
_cell.angle_gamma   90.00
#
_symmetry.space_group_name_H-M   'P 1'
#
loop_
_entity.id
_entity.type
_entity.pdbx_description
1 polymer ?
#
loop_
_entity_poly.entity_id
_entity_poly.type
_entity_poly.pdbx_seq_one_letter_code
_entity_poly.pdbx_strand_id
1 'polypeptide(L)'
;MKIQFALTLVLAASVTGCASSAHCVGEQEYQRAYSLQPPELQGLKMPTSSAALVIPAPVAQMVPFASKTKDGSIGEKKGMQCLDAPPRMVPTPNKS
;
A
#
# COMPACT_ATOMS: atom_id res chain seq x y z
N MET A 1 31.75 -14.44 34.59
CA MET A 1 31.94 -13.60 33.38
C MET A 1 31.36 -14.15 32.07
N LYS A 2 30.96 -15.44 31.95
CA LYS A 2 30.36 -15.97 30.70
C LYS A 2 28.87 -15.61 30.50
N ILE A 3 28.11 -15.45 31.58
CA ILE A 3 26.65 -15.21 31.53
C ILE A 3 26.31 -13.76 31.12
N GLN A 4 27.18 -12.80 31.47
CA GLN A 4 26.98 -11.39 31.17
C GLN A 4 27.08 -11.06 29.67
N PHE A 5 27.91 -11.79 28.93
CA PHE A 5 28.04 -11.64 27.47
C PHE A 5 26.85 -12.23 26.70
N ALA A 6 26.21 -13.28 27.25
CA ALA A 6 25.03 -13.88 26.64
C ALA A 6 23.80 -12.96 26.80
N LEU A 7 23.66 -12.30 27.96
CA LEU A 7 22.53 -11.42 28.25
C LEU A 7 22.54 -10.14 27.41
N THR A 8 23.72 -9.55 27.15
CA THR A 8 23.85 -8.35 26.32
C THR A 8 23.56 -8.63 24.84
N LEU A 9 23.88 -9.83 24.34
CA LEU A 9 23.61 -10.21 22.95
C LEU A 9 22.11 -10.38 22.67
N VAL A 10 21.37 -10.99 23.61
CA VAL A 10 19.92 -11.19 23.49
C VAL A 10 19.16 -9.85 23.56
N LEU A 11 19.62 -8.92 24.40
CA LEU A 11 19.02 -7.59 24.52
C LEU A 11 19.28 -6.70 23.28
N ALA A 12 20.41 -6.89 22.59
CA ALA A 12 20.70 -6.18 21.35
C ALA A 12 19.89 -6.70 20.16
N ALA A 13 19.57 -8.01 20.14
CA ALA A 13 18.78 -8.63 19.09
C ALA A 13 17.27 -8.27 19.16
N SER A 14 16.76 -7.87 20.32
CA SER A 14 15.34 -7.52 20.49
C SER A 14 14.97 -6.10 20.03
N VAL A 15 15.95 -5.24 19.71
CA VAL A 15 15.69 -3.84 19.30
C VAL A 15 15.52 -3.67 17.78
N THR A 16 15.88 -4.68 16.97
CA THR A 16 15.77 -4.59 15.50
C THR A 16 14.39 -4.99 14.95
N GLY A 17 13.47 -5.43 15.80
CA GLY A 17 12.19 -6.03 15.38
C GLY A 17 10.99 -5.08 15.17
N CYS A 18 11.04 -3.81 15.57
CA CYS A 18 9.84 -2.95 15.60
C CYS A 18 9.79 -1.79 14.58
N ALA A 19 10.73 -1.71 13.62
CA ALA A 19 10.79 -0.59 12.68
C ALA A 19 10.83 -0.99 11.19
N SER A 20 10.26 -2.15 10.83
CA SER A 20 10.01 -2.45 9.41
C SER A 20 8.86 -1.60 8.90
N SER A 21 9.15 -0.35 8.53
CA SER A 21 8.21 0.53 7.83
C SER A 21 8.26 0.29 6.31
N ALA A 22 8.36 -0.98 5.89
CA ALA A 22 8.42 -1.37 4.47
C ALA A 22 7.02 -1.53 3.85
N HIS A 23 5.98 -0.96 4.47
CA HIS A 23 4.78 -0.67 3.72
C HIS A 23 5.19 0.26 2.57
N CYS A 24 4.69 -0.04 1.37
CA CYS A 24 5.01 0.68 0.12
C CYS A 24 6.27 0.22 -0.62
N VAL A 25 6.83 -0.95 -0.28
CA VAL A 25 7.96 -1.55 -1.02
C VAL A 25 7.46 -2.72 -1.87
N GLY A 26 7.82 -2.70 -3.15
CA GLY A 26 7.58 -3.79 -4.08
C GLY A 26 6.30 -3.70 -4.88
N GLU A 27 6.32 -4.33 -6.04
CA GLU A 27 5.15 -4.59 -6.86
C GLU A 27 4.20 -5.54 -6.09
N GLN A 28 2.91 -5.24 -6.12
CA GLN A 28 1.91 -6.06 -5.44
C GLN A 28 1.30 -7.06 -6.43
N GLU A 29 0.90 -8.25 -5.99
CA GLU A 29 0.36 -9.28 -6.88
C GLU A 29 -0.88 -8.81 -7.67
N TYR A 30 -1.71 -7.95 -7.08
CA TYR A 30 -2.86 -7.37 -7.78
C TYR A 30 -2.48 -6.47 -8.97
N GLN A 31 -1.26 -5.93 -9.01
CA GLN A 31 -0.78 -5.13 -10.15
C GLN A 31 -0.46 -6.00 -11.37
N ARG A 32 -0.22 -7.31 -11.16
CA ARG A 32 0.01 -8.29 -12.24
C ARG A 32 -1.24 -9.07 -12.62
N ALA A 33 -2.36 -8.83 -11.94
CA ALA A 33 -3.60 -9.53 -12.21
C ALA A 33 -4.10 -9.18 -13.62
N TYR A 34 -4.34 -10.20 -14.43
CA TYR A 34 -4.93 -10.02 -15.76
C TYR A 34 -6.45 -9.87 -15.66
N SER A 35 -7.01 -9.01 -16.50
CA SER A 35 -8.46 -8.88 -16.61
C SER A 35 -9.04 -10.06 -17.38
N LEU A 36 -10.08 -10.68 -16.83
CA LEU A 36 -10.85 -11.71 -17.53
C LEU A 36 -11.79 -11.04 -18.54
N GLN A 37 -11.85 -11.59 -19.74
CA GLN A 37 -12.88 -11.20 -20.69
C GLN A 37 -14.23 -11.80 -20.26
N PRO A 38 -15.34 -11.05 -20.42
CA PRO A 38 -16.67 -11.63 -20.25
C PRO A 38 -16.86 -12.84 -21.19
N PRO A 39 -17.53 -13.91 -20.74
CA PRO A 39 -17.79 -15.06 -21.59
C PRO A 39 -18.71 -14.68 -22.74
N GLU A 40 -18.39 -15.10 -23.96
CA GLU A 40 -19.31 -15.02 -25.10
C GLU A 40 -20.37 -16.11 -24.96
N LEU A 41 -21.64 -15.70 -24.82
CA LEU A 41 -22.77 -16.61 -24.76
C LEU A 41 -23.53 -16.55 -26.09
N GLN A 42 -23.63 -17.69 -26.78
CA GLN A 42 -24.36 -17.78 -28.05
C GLN A 42 -25.87 -17.65 -27.79
N GLY A 43 -26.49 -16.62 -28.36
CA GLY A 43 -27.94 -16.39 -28.26
C GLY A 43 -28.46 -15.93 -26.89
N LEU A 44 -27.58 -15.71 -25.91
CA LEU A 44 -27.94 -15.26 -24.56
C LEU A 44 -27.28 -13.91 -24.25
N LYS A 45 -28.06 -12.99 -23.68
CA LYS A 45 -27.54 -11.68 -23.23
C LYS A 45 -27.29 -11.73 -21.72
N MET A 46 -26.11 -11.28 -21.30
CA MET A 46 -25.83 -11.03 -19.88
C MET A 46 -26.77 -9.91 -19.38
N PRO A 47 -27.50 -10.12 -18.27
CA PRO A 47 -28.35 -9.09 -17.70
C PRO A 47 -27.46 -7.97 -17.13
N THR A 48 -27.75 -6.73 -17.51
CA THR A 48 -27.11 -5.55 -16.91
C THR A 48 -27.96 -5.10 -15.72
N SER A 49 -27.32 -4.90 -14.56
CA SER A 49 -27.98 -4.33 -13.38
C SER A 49 -27.48 -2.91 -13.17
N SER A 50 -28.38 -1.98 -12.82
CA SER A 50 -28.01 -0.63 -12.42
C SER A 50 -27.24 -0.59 -11.10
N ALA A 51 -27.30 -1.65 -10.31
CA ALA A 51 -26.52 -1.83 -9.09
C ALA A 51 -25.21 -2.61 -9.31
N ALA A 52 -24.91 -3.03 -10.55
CA ALA A 52 -23.66 -3.72 -10.84
C ALA A 52 -22.49 -2.74 -10.76
N LEU A 53 -21.41 -3.16 -10.10
CA LEU A 53 -20.13 -2.45 -10.14
C LEU A 53 -19.51 -2.63 -11.52
N VAL A 54 -19.30 -1.51 -12.22
CA VAL A 54 -18.65 -1.48 -13.53
C VAL A 54 -17.22 -0.98 -13.35
N ILE A 55 -16.26 -1.78 -13.79
CA ILE A 55 -14.85 -1.39 -13.83
C ILE A 55 -14.67 -0.47 -15.05
N PRO A 56 -14.20 0.78 -14.87
CA PRO A 56 -13.93 1.68 -15.99
C PRO A 56 -12.79 1.16 -16.87
N ALA A 57 -12.73 1.63 -18.11
CA ALA A 57 -11.66 1.27 -19.03
C ALA A 57 -10.28 1.62 -18.43
N PRO A 58 -9.24 0.80 -18.67
CA PRO A 58 -7.91 1.06 -18.13
C PRO A 58 -7.37 2.41 -18.62
N VAL A 59 -6.79 3.18 -17.69
CA VAL A 59 -6.14 4.45 -18.00
C VAL A 59 -4.85 4.21 -18.77
N ALA A 60 -4.50 5.15 -19.68
CA ALA A 60 -3.32 5.03 -20.54
C ALA A 60 -1.98 4.95 -19.77
N GLN A 61 -1.95 5.37 -18.51
CA GLN A 61 -0.76 5.34 -17.65
C GLN A 61 -1.05 4.53 -16.39
N MET A 62 -0.26 3.47 -16.18
CA MET A 62 -0.33 2.69 -14.95
C MET A 62 0.17 3.52 -13.76
N VAL A 63 -0.64 3.59 -12.71
CA VAL A 63 -0.27 4.29 -11.47
C VAL A 63 0.45 3.30 -10.55
N PRO A 64 1.71 3.56 -10.14
CA PRO A 64 2.41 2.67 -9.24
C PRO A 64 1.83 2.76 -7.82
N PHE A 65 1.89 1.65 -7.08
CA PHE A 65 1.44 1.58 -5.69
C PHE A 65 2.16 2.55 -4.75
N ALA A 66 3.41 2.85 -5.05
CA ALA A 66 4.20 3.84 -4.34
C ALA A 66 4.93 4.76 -5.32
N SER A 67 4.97 6.06 -4.99
CA SER A 67 5.68 7.07 -5.76
C SER A 67 6.55 7.92 -4.85
N LYS A 68 7.68 8.39 -5.39
CA LYS A 68 8.54 9.37 -4.71
C LYS A 68 7.92 10.74 -4.83
N THR A 69 7.76 11.43 -3.71
CA THR A 69 7.26 12.80 -3.65
C THR A 69 8.44 13.77 -3.49
N LYS A 70 8.34 14.94 -4.13
CA LYS A 70 9.41 15.97 -4.07
C LYS A 70 9.40 16.74 -2.77
N ASP A 71 8.20 16.92 -2.22
CA ASP A 71 8.00 17.50 -0.91
C ASP A 71 7.81 16.33 0.03
N GLY A 72 8.75 16.15 0.97
CA GLY A 72 8.58 15.31 2.15
C GLY A 72 7.40 15.83 2.97
N SER A 73 6.21 15.75 2.41
CA SER A 73 5.02 16.30 2.99
C SER A 73 4.78 15.52 4.29
N ILE A 74 4.40 16.23 5.35
CA ILE A 74 4.36 15.74 6.75
C ILE A 74 3.47 14.51 6.95
N GLY A 75 4.01 13.29 6.81
CA GLY A 75 3.37 11.98 6.98
C GLY A 75 3.54 11.03 5.78
N GLU A 76 4.43 11.37 4.85
CA GLU A 76 5.19 10.41 4.06
C GLU A 76 6.27 9.85 4.96
N LYS A 77 6.41 8.53 5.02
CA LYS A 77 7.60 7.95 5.62
C LYS A 77 8.71 8.06 4.58
N LYS A 78 9.58 9.07 4.73
CA LYS A 78 10.81 9.26 3.93
C LYS A 78 10.58 9.63 2.44
N GLY A 79 9.62 10.51 2.14
CA GLY A 79 9.39 11.00 0.77
C GLY A 79 8.77 9.97 -0.19
N MET A 80 8.05 8.99 0.37
CA MET A 80 7.30 7.98 -0.36
C MET A 80 5.81 8.12 -0.03
N GLN A 81 5.00 8.29 -1.06
CA GLN A 81 3.54 8.30 -0.98
C GLN A 81 2.98 7.03 -1.58
N CYS A 82 2.05 6.41 -0.86
CA CYS A 82 1.49 5.11 -1.18
C CYS A 82 -0.01 5.22 -1.33
N LEU A 83 -0.60 4.49 -2.27
CA LEU A 83 -2.04 4.55 -2.54
C LEU A 83 -2.88 4.10 -1.34
N ASP A 84 -2.41 3.09 -0.59
CA ASP A 84 -3.14 2.53 0.54
C ASP A 84 -2.74 3.13 1.89
N ALA A 85 -1.85 4.13 1.89
CA ALA A 85 -1.52 4.85 3.12
C ALA A 85 -2.72 5.74 3.51
N PRO A 86 -3.15 5.73 4.78
CA PRO A 86 -4.25 6.58 5.20
C PRO A 86 -3.93 8.05 4.90
N PRO A 87 -4.92 8.83 4.41
CA PRO A 87 -4.77 10.27 4.26
C PRO A 87 -4.40 10.89 5.61
N ARG A 88 -3.70 12.01 5.56
CA ARG A 88 -3.27 12.67 6.80
C ARG A 88 -4.42 13.45 7.39
N MET A 89 -4.57 13.31 8.71
CA MET A 89 -5.39 14.22 9.46
C MET A 89 -4.64 15.56 9.56
N VAL A 90 -5.26 16.64 9.09
CA VAL A 90 -4.76 18.00 9.31
C VAL A 90 -4.62 18.22 10.82
N PRO A 91 -3.46 18.70 11.33
CA PRO A 91 -3.32 19.01 12.73
C PRO A 91 -4.36 20.06 13.12
N THR A 92 -5.17 19.80 14.15
CA THR A 92 -6.02 20.85 14.71
C THR A 92 -5.13 21.95 15.26
N PRO A 93 -5.38 23.24 14.94
CA PRO A 93 -4.60 24.34 15.47
C PRO A 93 -4.67 24.29 17.00
N ASN A 94 -3.50 24.23 17.64
CA ASN A 94 -3.37 24.24 19.09
C ASN A 94 -4.09 25.49 19.63
N LYS A 95 -5.21 25.28 20.33
CA LYS A 95 -5.88 26.37 21.03
C LYS A 95 -5.26 26.50 22.42
N SER A 96 -4.22 27.32 22.47
CA SER A 96 -3.60 27.98 23.62
C SER A 96 -2.88 27.13 24.67
#